data_AF-A0A0Q7RW20-F1
#
_entry.id   AF-A0A0Q7RW20-F1
#
_cell.length_a   1.000
_cell.length_b   1.000
_cell.length_c   1.000
_cell.angle_alpha   90.00
_cell.angle_beta   90.00
_cell.angle_gamma   90.00
#
_symmetry.space_group_name_H-M   'P 1'
#
loop_
_entity.id
_entity.type
_entity.pdbx_description
1 polymer ?
#
loop_
_entity_poly.entity_id
_entity_poly.type
_entity_poly.pdbx_seq_one_letter_code
_entity_poly.pdbx_strand_id
1 'polypeptide(L)'
;MDRRDLLGLKTTTLRTSEGAGAPQASYLRLPTITANVMRPGGRRGVMTVETGIDTPDAALRARVAQSAPRLRAAYAAVVQQSAGALLPGAPPDVERLVAQLQAATNTTMGRAGARLLIGTVMVV
;
A
#
# COMPACT_ATOMS: atom_id res chain seq x y z
N MET A 1 39.64 -21.26 -24.34
CA MET A 1 39.42 -19.80 -24.47
C MET A 1 37.94 -19.61 -24.73
N ASP A 2 37.19 -19.63 -23.64
CA ASP A 2 35.74 -19.77 -23.64
C ASP A 2 35.08 -18.40 -23.77
N ARG A 3 34.12 -18.31 -24.69
CA ARG A 3 33.43 -17.08 -25.11
C ARG A 3 32.42 -16.56 -24.06
N ARG A 4 32.68 -16.79 -22.78
CA ARG A 4 31.77 -16.50 -21.66
C ARG A 4 32.14 -15.23 -20.87
N ASP A 5 33.29 -14.62 -21.16
CA ASP A 5 33.79 -13.42 -20.48
C ASP A 5 33.35 -12.07 -21.09
N LEU A 6 32.45 -12.07 -22.10
CA LEU A 6 32.09 -10.85 -22.87
C LEU A 6 30.71 -10.25 -22.56
N LEU A 7 29.92 -10.83 -21.67
CA LEU A 7 28.66 -10.22 -21.22
C LEU A 7 28.81 -9.70 -19.80
N GLY A 8 29.23 -8.43 -19.69
CA GLY A 8 29.25 -7.64 -18.47
C GLY A 8 27.85 -7.37 -17.90
N LEU A 9 27.14 -8.42 -17.51
CA LEU A 9 26.01 -8.29 -16.59
C LEU A 9 26.58 -8.08 -15.20
N LYS A 10 26.49 -6.83 -14.72
CA LYS A 10 26.51 -6.55 -13.30
C LYS A 10 25.39 -7.37 -12.67
N THR A 11 25.74 -8.50 -12.05
CA THR A 11 24.85 -9.23 -11.16
C THR A 11 24.51 -8.29 -10.01
N THR A 12 23.42 -7.55 -10.16
CA THR A 12 22.70 -7.00 -9.02
C THR A 12 22.29 -8.19 -8.19
N THR A 13 23.06 -8.43 -7.12
CA THR A 13 22.69 -9.34 -6.05
C THR A 13 21.34 -8.87 -5.51
N LEU A 14 20.26 -9.49 -6.00
CA LEU A 14 18.99 -9.48 -5.29
C LEU A 14 19.27 -10.19 -3.97
N ARG A 15 19.41 -9.40 -2.92
CA ARG A 15 19.56 -9.88 -1.56
C ARG A 15 18.20 -10.48 -1.16
N THR A 16 17.97 -11.74 -1.48
CA THR A 16 16.92 -12.53 -0.82
C THR A 16 17.40 -12.74 0.61
N SER A 17 16.92 -11.90 1.53
CA SER A 17 17.16 -12.08 2.95
C SER A 17 16.30 -13.25 3.45
N GLU A 18 16.83 -14.46 3.30
CA GLU A 18 16.43 -15.62 4.10
C GLU A 18 17.26 -15.60 5.38
N GLY A 19 16.60 -15.33 6.51
CA GLY A 19 17.23 -15.17 7.82
C GLY A 19 16.21 -15.31 8.94
N ALA A 20 16.24 -16.49 9.55
CA ALA A 20 15.49 -16.97 10.71
C ALA A 20 15.25 -15.95 11.84
N GLY A 21 13.98 -15.89 12.25
CA GLY A 21 13.50 -15.35 13.52
C GLY A 21 11.99 -15.59 13.56
N ALA A 22 11.47 -16.19 14.62
CA ALA A 22 10.02 -16.42 14.77
C ALA A 22 9.24 -15.16 14.37
N PRO A 23 8.12 -15.24 13.63
CA PRO A 23 7.49 -14.06 13.05
C PRO A 23 6.95 -13.19 14.19
N GLN A 24 7.76 -12.24 14.63
CA GLN A 24 7.31 -11.10 15.40
C GLN A 24 6.27 -10.44 14.51
N ALA A 25 5.06 -10.26 15.03
CA ALA A 25 3.91 -9.74 14.28
C ALA A 25 4.21 -8.29 13.83
N SER A 26 4.94 -8.15 12.74
CA SER A 26 5.31 -6.90 12.08
C SER A 26 4.12 -6.32 11.31
N TYR A 27 3.11 -7.16 11.04
CA TYR A 27 1.91 -6.80 10.32
C TYR A 27 0.81 -6.28 11.24
N LEU A 28 0.36 -5.05 10.96
CA LEU A 28 -0.86 -4.48 11.53
C LEU A 28 -1.93 -4.37 10.43
N ARG A 29 -3.00 -5.14 10.57
CA ARG A 29 -4.17 -4.99 9.68
C ARG A 29 -4.89 -3.69 10.02
N LEU A 30 -5.12 -2.87 8.99
CA LEU A 30 -5.93 -1.68 9.12
C LEU A 30 -7.38 -1.99 8.71
N PRO A 31 -8.35 -1.24 9.24
CA PRO A 31 -9.75 -1.40 8.84
C PRO A 31 -9.91 -1.08 7.35
N THR A 32 -10.80 -1.84 6.71
CA THR A 32 -11.18 -1.64 5.31
C THR A 32 -11.77 -0.25 5.08
N ILE A 33 -11.42 0.37 3.96
CA ILE A 33 -11.84 1.72 3.60
C ILE A 33 -12.75 1.64 2.39
N THR A 34 -13.88 2.34 2.46
CA THR A 34 -14.87 2.40 1.38
C THR A 34 -15.04 3.82 0.89
N ALA A 35 -15.19 3.99 -0.43
CA ALA A 35 -15.56 5.27 -1.05
C ALA A 35 -16.57 5.06 -2.18
N ASN A 36 -17.33 6.10 -2.49
CA ASN A 36 -18.33 6.06 -3.55
C ASN A 36 -17.69 6.36 -4.91
N VAL A 37 -18.04 5.57 -5.92
CA VAL A 37 -17.65 5.80 -7.32
C VAL A 37 -18.87 6.02 -8.20
N MET A 38 -18.67 6.60 -9.38
CA MET A 38 -19.68 6.65 -10.43
C MET A 38 -19.50 5.47 -11.39
N ARG A 39 -20.58 4.77 -11.69
CA ARG A 39 -20.62 3.66 -12.63
C ARG A 39 -21.23 4.08 -13.97
N PRO A 40 -21.07 3.30 -15.05
CA PRO A 40 -21.75 3.54 -16.31
C PRO A 40 -23.25 3.71 -16.09
N GLY A 41 -23.85 4.69 -16.78
CA GLY A 41 -25.26 5.04 -16.61
C GLY A 41 -25.57 5.89 -15.36
N GLY A 42 -24.56 6.50 -14.73
CA GLY A 42 -24.76 7.46 -13.63
C GLY A 42 -25.14 6.84 -12.29
N ARG A 43 -25.10 5.51 -12.18
CA ARG A 43 -25.37 4.78 -10.93
C ARG A 43 -24.20 4.93 -9.97
N ARG A 44 -24.50 4.95 -8.67
CA ARG A 44 -23.47 4.95 -7.62
C ARG A 44 -22.96 3.52 -7.40
N GLY A 45 -21.64 3.37 -7.26
CA GLY A 45 -20.98 2.14 -6.83
C GLY A 45 -20.15 2.38 -5.57
N VAL A 46 -19.55 1.31 -5.05
CA VAL A 46 -18.68 1.37 -3.87
C VAL A 46 -17.32 0.77 -4.23
N MET A 47 -16.26 1.56 -4.03
CA MET A 47 -14.89 1.09 -4.03
C MET A 47 -14.49 0.70 -2.61
N THR A 48 -14.01 -0.52 -2.43
CA THR A 48 -13.55 -1.08 -1.16
C THR A 48 -12.06 -1.37 -1.27
N VAL A 49 -11.27 -0.93 -0.29
CA VAL A 49 -9.82 -1.07 -0.24
C VAL A 49 -9.43 -1.66 1.12
N GLU A 50 -8.85 -2.86 1.10
CA GLU A 50 -8.25 -3.46 2.29
C GLU A 50 -6.77 -3.10 2.37
N THR A 51 -6.35 -2.57 3.52
CA THR A 51 -4.97 -2.14 3.75
C THR A 51 -4.40 -2.75 5.02
N GLY A 52 -3.09 -2.89 5.06
CA GLY A 52 -2.32 -3.19 6.26
C GLY A 52 -1.00 -2.44 6.21
N ILE A 53 -0.34 -2.35 7.36
CA ILE A 53 1.00 -1.79 7.48
C ILE A 53 1.93 -2.88 7.99
N ASP A 54 3.01 -3.11 7.27
CA ASP A 54 4.15 -3.88 7.77
C ASP A 54 5.19 -2.95 8.38
N THR A 55 5.61 -3.27 9.59
CA THR A 55 6.54 -2.49 10.40
C THR A 55 7.47 -3.41 11.18
N PRO A 56 8.74 -3.55 10.74
CA PRO A 56 9.71 -4.43 11.40
C PRO A 56 10.14 -3.90 12.77
N ASP A 57 10.18 -2.57 12.96
CA ASP A 57 10.59 -1.93 14.23
C ASP A 57 9.44 -1.84 15.24
N ALA A 58 9.67 -2.31 16.48
CA ALA A 58 8.71 -2.25 17.58
C ALA A 58 8.32 -0.82 17.99
N ALA A 59 9.24 0.14 17.93
CA ALA A 59 8.96 1.54 18.27
C ALA A 59 8.10 2.22 17.20
N LEU A 60 8.37 1.95 15.91
CA LEU A 60 7.47 2.34 14.82
C LEU A 60 6.09 1.72 15.01
N ARG A 61 6.00 0.44 15.37
CA ARG A 61 4.72 -0.27 15.50
C ARG A 61 3.83 0.35 16.58
N ALA A 62 4.39 0.69 17.74
CA ALA A 62 3.66 1.40 18.78
C ALA A 62 3.14 2.76 18.30
N ARG A 63 3.95 3.50 17.53
CA ARG A 63 3.54 4.79 16.94
C ARG A 63 2.43 4.64 15.90
N VAL A 64 2.51 3.61 15.05
CA VAL A 64 1.47 3.28 14.07
C VAL A 64 0.16 2.97 14.79
N ALA A 65 0.19 2.15 15.84
CA ALA A 65 -0.98 1.83 16.65
C ALA A 65 -1.59 3.08 17.32
N GLN A 66 -0.75 3.95 17.91
CA GLN A 66 -1.18 5.23 18.49
C GLN A 66 -1.74 6.21 17.45
N SER A 67 -1.26 6.12 16.21
CA SER A 67 -1.66 7.00 15.09
C SER A 67 -2.72 6.37 14.19
N ALA A 68 -3.29 5.22 14.56
CA ALA A 68 -4.28 4.51 13.75
C ALA A 68 -5.47 5.40 13.33
N PRO A 69 -6.05 6.27 14.19
CA PRO A 69 -7.13 7.17 13.77
C PRO A 69 -6.71 8.16 12.68
N ARG A 70 -5.48 8.68 12.76
CA ARG A 70 -4.93 9.64 11.78
C ARG A 70 -4.63 8.96 10.46
N LEU A 71 -4.02 7.78 10.50
CA LEU A 71 -3.78 6.95 9.33
C LEU A 71 -5.09 6.61 8.62
N ARG A 72 -6.12 6.25 9.39
CA ARG A 72 -7.46 5.99 8.84
C ARG A 72 -8.03 7.21 8.12
N ALA A 73 -7.94 8.40 8.73
CA ALA A 73 -8.41 9.63 8.10
C ALA A 73 -7.63 9.97 6.81
N ALA A 74 -6.31 9.84 6.84
CA ALA A 74 -5.46 10.09 5.68
C ALA A 74 -5.76 9.13 4.53
N TYR A 75 -5.93 7.84 4.82
CA TYR A 75 -6.26 6.85 3.80
C TYR A 75 -7.68 7.04 3.26
N ALA A 76 -8.65 7.39 4.12
CA ALA A 76 -10.00 7.70 3.67
C ALA A 76 -10.00 8.85 2.64
N ALA A 77 -9.25 9.92 2.90
CA ALA A 77 -9.10 11.03 1.97
C ALA A 77 -8.49 10.60 0.62
N VAL A 78 -7.43 9.78 0.66
CA VAL A 78 -6.80 9.25 -0.56
C VAL A 78 -7.79 8.39 -1.36
N VAL A 79 -8.44 7.42 -0.71
CA VAL A 79 -9.39 6.50 -1.36
C VAL A 79 -10.59 7.27 -1.93
N GLN A 80 -11.09 8.31 -1.23
CA GLN A 80 -12.13 9.20 -1.74
C GLN A 80 -11.67 9.97 -2.99
N GLN A 81 -10.46 10.50 -2.97
CA GLN A 81 -9.89 11.23 -4.10
C GLN A 81 -9.68 10.31 -5.32
N SER A 82 -9.15 9.10 -5.10
CA SER A 82 -8.99 8.09 -6.14
C SER A 82 -10.34 7.64 -6.71
N ALA A 83 -11.36 7.47 -5.86
CA ALA A 83 -12.70 7.12 -6.29
C ALA A 83 -13.37 8.22 -7.12
N GLY A 84 -13.19 9.49 -6.75
CA GLY A 84 -13.70 10.64 -7.50
C GLY A 84 -13.00 10.88 -8.85
N ALA A 85 -11.75 10.44 -8.97
CA ALA A 85 -10.99 10.51 -10.22
C ALA A 85 -11.27 9.32 -11.16
N LEU A 86 -12.00 8.30 -10.70
CA LEU A 86 -12.30 7.11 -11.48
C LEU A 86 -13.30 7.41 -12.60
N LEU A 87 -12.96 7.05 -13.82
CA LEU A 87 -13.89 7.16 -14.94
C LEU A 87 -14.99 6.08 -14.83
N PRO A 88 -16.25 6.38 -15.21
CA PRO A 88 -17.33 5.41 -15.09
C PRO A 88 -17.04 4.09 -15.80
N GLY A 89 -16.93 3.00 -15.03
CA GLY A 89 -16.68 1.66 -15.56
C GLY A 89 -15.20 1.35 -15.84
N ALA A 90 -14.29 2.29 -15.59
CA ALA A 90 -12.86 2.03 -15.64
C ALA A 90 -12.39 1.28 -14.37
N PRO A 91 -11.39 0.39 -14.48
CA PRO A 91 -10.77 -0.22 -13.33
C PRO A 91 -9.99 0.83 -12.52
N PRO A 92 -9.86 0.66 -11.19
CA PRO A 92 -9.03 1.53 -10.36
C PRO A 92 -7.55 1.38 -10.72
N ASP A 93 -6.85 2.51 -10.80
CA ASP A 93 -5.40 2.54 -10.95
C ASP A 93 -4.75 2.21 -9.60
N VAL A 94 -4.42 0.93 -9.43
CA VAL A 94 -3.87 0.40 -8.18
C VAL A 94 -2.45 0.92 -7.94
N GLU A 95 -1.63 1.10 -8.97
CA GLU A 95 -0.26 1.59 -8.82
C GLU A 95 -0.24 3.01 -8.26
N ARG A 96 -1.08 3.88 -8.81
CA ARG A 96 -1.26 5.24 -8.30
C ARG A 96 -1.81 5.24 -6.88
N LEU A 97 -2.80 4.39 -6.58
CA LEU A 97 -3.39 4.27 -5.25
C LEU A 97 -2.34 3.83 -4.21
N VAL A 98 -1.51 2.83 -4.53
CA VAL A 98 -0.40 2.38 -3.67
C VAL A 98 0.56 3.52 -3.39
N ALA A 99 0.99 4.25 -4.43
CA ALA A 99 1.93 5.36 -4.27
C ALA A 99 1.35 6.48 -3.38
N GLN A 100 0.08 6.84 -3.57
CA GLN A 100 -0.59 7.87 -2.77
C GLN A 100 -0.80 7.44 -1.31
N LEU A 101 -1.23 6.21 -1.08
CA LEU A 101 -1.41 5.68 0.28
C LEU A 101 -0.07 5.52 1.01
N GLN A 102 1.00 5.10 0.33
CA GLN A 102 2.33 5.04 0.91
C GLN A 102 2.85 6.44 1.27
N ALA A 103 2.64 7.43 0.39
CA ALA A 103 2.97 8.82 0.68
C ALA A 103 2.20 9.34 1.90
N ALA A 104 0.90 9.09 1.98
CA ALA A 104 0.07 9.44 3.15
C ALA A 104 0.56 8.77 4.44
N THR A 105 1.03 7.52 4.35
CA THR A 105 1.65 6.79 5.47
C THR A 105 2.91 7.50 5.96
N ASN A 106 3.81 7.84 5.03
CA ASN A 106 5.07 8.52 5.34
C ASN A 106 4.81 9.90 5.98
N THR A 107 3.87 10.68 5.44
CA THR A 107 3.48 11.98 6.00
C THR A 107 2.89 11.84 7.40
N THR A 108 2.01 10.86 7.63
CA THR A 108 1.38 10.66 8.94
C THR A 108 2.38 10.17 9.99
N MET A 109 3.35 9.34 9.60
CA MET A 109 4.38 8.82 10.50
C MET A 109 5.53 9.79 10.73
N GLY A 110 5.75 10.76 9.83
CA GLY A 110 6.85 11.73 9.88
C GLY A 110 8.23 11.12 9.62
N ARG A 111 8.31 9.82 9.30
CA ARG A 111 9.53 9.09 8.93
C ARG A 111 9.18 7.93 8.01
N ALA A 112 10.09 7.60 7.09
CA ALA A 112 9.99 6.39 6.29
C ALA A 112 10.23 5.14 7.16
N GLY A 113 9.57 4.02 6.83
CA GLY A 113 9.79 2.74 7.53
C GLY A 113 8.54 1.90 7.76
N ALA A 114 7.35 2.49 7.61
CA ALA A 114 6.08 1.77 7.57
C ALA A 114 5.75 1.42 6.11
N ARG A 115 5.69 0.14 5.77
CA ARG A 115 5.36 -0.33 4.43
C ARG A 115 3.86 -0.59 4.33
N LEU A 116 3.20 0.09 3.40
CA LEU A 116 1.81 -0.20 3.06
C LEU A 116 1.72 -1.55 2.34
N LEU A 117 0.73 -2.33 2.74
CA LEU A 117 0.30 -3.54 2.05
C LEU A 117 -1.17 -3.36 1.66
N ILE A 118 -1.50 -3.71 0.43
CA ILE A 118 -2.87 -3.75 -0.06
C ILE A 118 -3.28 -5.21 -0.18
N GLY A 119 -4.43 -5.56 0.40
CA GLY A 119 -5.00 -6.89 0.30
C GLY A 119 -5.87 -7.01 -0.95
N THR A 120 -6.98 -6.29 -0.95
CA THR A 120 -7.96 -6.30 -2.05
C THR A 120 -8.39 -4.88 -2.41
N VAL A 121 -8.65 -4.65 -3.69
CA VAL A 121 -9.31 -3.45 -4.21
C VAL A 121 -10.46 -3.93 -5.08
N MET A 122 -11.68 -3.55 -4.71
CA MET A 122 -12.88 -4.00 -5.42
C MET A 122 -13.82 -2.82 -5.64
N VAL A 123 -14.39 -2.74 -6.85
CA VAL A 123 -15.43 -1.77 -7.19
C VAL A 123 -16.70 -2.53 -7.53
N VAL A 124 -17.76 -2.33 -6.73
CA VAL A 124 -19.04 -3.04 -6.84
C VAL A 124 -20.21 -2.13 -7.08
#